data_AF-A0A645A7B3-F1
#
_entry.id   AF-A0A645A7B3-F1
#
_cell.length_a   1.000
_cell.length_b   1.000
_cell.length_c   1.000
_cell.angle_alpha   90.00
_cell.angle_beta   90.00
_cell.angle_gamma   90.00
#
_symmetry.space_group_name_H-M   'P 1'
#
loop_
_entity.id
_entity.type
_entity.pdbx_description
1 polymer ?
#
loop_
_entity_poly.entity_id
_entity_poly.type
_entity_poly.pdbx_seq_one_letter_code
_entity_poly.pdbx_strand_id
1 'polypeptide(L)'
;MIERIAFHHNLNNVLPPSQYLAAHPEFYAERRGVRVRPASDNDTASWQLCFTAPGSVDAAAERIKAFFAAHPEVESFSLGVNDSYDHCECAACTRLNGNRLNSTQVRHASESYYRWCNAVAEKVTAAYPDKRFGLLAYDGVLDPPDSVKLHPALIPYITVDRYMWLDPARAAAGLAHQQAWEKQGVTLGYYDYIYGEAYIVPRLYFHHWQKVLGDASAHGVKHFYAEAYSSADWAEGPWLYGTLKLLWDPSADVDALLSDWCQAAVGPAAAPALLRYYANWEKFWTSDALQSAWFQKPGIYVYMDFSSRGYLDRLDESVLTAQSALLDEIVAKSNSPQRAGRIKAAFDSRLAQIQNYLANRKNLTRRYAPAKIIRADGFSNGIDTWGHWQRDNSAGVFAADARVGHHAPGSLVIRPEGSGKQPMCFYNNFPVVAGKYYEVGVWTRLDHFPVDGQVMLEVKYQAGDEWLDETYAVTVPADAARQDWQELKAYVTPPAISVVPGKPLTIRIHLRGNNAAAGAVFWDDFRLGETTVMP
;
A
#
# COMPACT_ATOMS: atom_id res chain seq x y z
N MET A 1 35.36 4.31 3.19
CA MET A 1 34.25 3.45 3.63
C MET A 1 33.02 4.11 3.04
N ILE A 2 32.28 3.45 2.14
CA ILE A 2 31.17 4.12 1.48
C ILE A 2 30.04 4.33 2.48
N GLU A 3 29.73 5.59 2.82
CA GLU A 3 28.80 5.91 3.92
C GLU A 3 27.34 5.62 3.56
N ARG A 4 26.95 5.74 2.27
CA ARG A 4 25.57 5.42 1.81
C ARG A 4 25.52 5.17 0.30
N ILE A 5 24.94 4.03 -0.11
CA ILE A 5 24.72 3.72 -1.52
C ILE A 5 23.48 4.46 -2.04
N ALA A 6 23.57 5.09 -3.21
CA ALA A 6 22.43 5.62 -3.95
C ALA A 6 21.77 4.48 -4.74
N PHE A 7 20.49 4.17 -4.45
CA PHE A 7 19.80 3.00 -5.02
C PHE A 7 18.33 3.24 -5.45
N HIS A 8 17.72 4.38 -5.11
CA HIS A 8 16.28 4.62 -5.30
C HIS A 8 15.87 4.89 -6.76
N HIS A 9 14.57 4.97 -7.06
CA HIS A 9 14.07 5.30 -8.41
C HIS A 9 14.76 6.51 -9.03
N ASN A 10 15.38 6.34 -10.21
CA ASN A 10 16.22 7.38 -10.80
C ASN A 10 16.32 7.37 -12.34
N LEU A 11 15.73 6.39 -13.03
CA LEU A 11 15.90 6.28 -14.49
C LEU A 11 15.35 7.49 -15.27
N ASN A 12 14.31 8.14 -14.75
CA ASN A 12 13.81 9.42 -15.26
C ASN A 12 14.88 10.53 -15.25
N ASN A 13 15.82 10.51 -14.31
CA ASN A 13 16.93 11.47 -14.28
C ASN A 13 18.11 11.02 -15.14
N VAL A 14 18.24 9.73 -15.46
CA VAL A 14 19.31 9.20 -16.32
C VAL A 14 19.03 9.49 -17.79
N LEU A 15 17.80 9.28 -18.24
CA LEU A 15 17.37 9.60 -19.60
C LEU A 15 16.05 10.40 -19.53
N PRO A 16 16.10 11.69 -19.14
CA PRO A 16 14.91 12.50 -18.95
C PRO A 16 14.12 12.74 -20.26
N PRO A 17 12.78 12.61 -20.23
CA PRO A 17 11.89 12.94 -21.33
C PRO A 17 12.21 14.26 -22.03
N SER A 18 12.43 15.33 -21.27
CA SER A 18 12.70 16.67 -21.79
C SER A 18 13.93 16.75 -22.70
N GLN A 19 14.93 15.89 -22.44
CA GLN A 19 16.19 15.88 -23.18
C GLN A 19 16.22 14.84 -24.30
N TYR A 20 15.64 13.65 -24.05
CA TYR A 20 15.82 12.50 -24.96
C TYR A 20 14.57 12.12 -25.75
N LEU A 21 13.35 12.42 -25.30
CA LEU A 21 12.13 11.88 -25.93
C LEU A 21 11.94 12.34 -27.39
N ALA A 22 12.31 13.58 -27.71
CA ALA A 22 12.13 14.12 -29.05
C ALA A 22 13.10 13.48 -30.07
N ALA A 23 14.36 13.28 -29.68
CA ALA A 23 15.41 12.74 -30.55
C ALA A 23 15.50 11.21 -30.52
N HIS A 24 15.17 10.61 -29.38
CA HIS A 24 15.31 9.18 -29.09
C HIS A 24 14.01 8.60 -28.49
N PRO A 25 12.87 8.67 -29.20
CA PRO A 25 11.62 8.09 -28.71
C PRO A 25 11.73 6.58 -28.47
N GLU A 26 12.67 5.89 -29.10
CA GLU A 26 12.96 4.47 -28.90
C GLU A 26 13.52 4.12 -27.52
N PHE A 27 14.08 5.10 -26.77
CA PHE A 27 14.55 4.88 -25.39
C PHE A 27 13.41 4.59 -24.42
N TYR A 28 12.19 4.94 -24.77
CA TYR A 28 11.00 4.82 -23.93
C TYR A 28 10.23 3.55 -24.28
N ALA A 29 9.54 2.99 -23.27
CA ALA A 29 8.79 1.75 -23.43
C ALA A 29 7.84 1.78 -24.64
N GLU A 30 7.75 0.64 -25.32
CA GLU A 30 6.60 0.34 -26.18
C GLU A 30 5.62 -0.48 -25.37
N ARG A 31 4.35 -0.09 -25.38
CA ARG A 31 3.26 -0.89 -24.81
C ARG A 31 2.18 -1.05 -25.84
N ARG A 32 1.73 -2.27 -26.07
CA ARG A 32 0.68 -2.59 -27.07
C ARG A 32 0.98 -1.98 -28.45
N GLY A 33 2.24 -2.01 -28.86
CA GLY A 33 2.71 -1.47 -30.14
C GLY A 33 2.83 0.07 -30.21
N VAL A 34 2.57 0.79 -29.11
CA VAL A 34 2.65 2.26 -29.07
C VAL A 34 3.78 2.70 -28.15
N ARG A 35 4.61 3.65 -28.62
CA ARG A 35 5.66 4.27 -27.79
C ARG A 35 5.04 5.17 -26.73
N VAL A 36 5.39 4.89 -25.48
CA VAL A 36 5.01 5.72 -24.34
C VAL A 36 5.71 7.07 -24.46
N ARG A 37 4.96 8.14 -24.19
CA ARG A 37 5.45 9.52 -24.20
C ARG A 37 5.15 10.13 -22.83
N PRO A 38 6.10 10.05 -21.88
CA PRO A 38 5.93 10.62 -20.56
C PRO A 38 5.64 12.12 -20.65
N ALA A 39 4.76 12.63 -19.78
CA ALA A 39 4.31 14.01 -19.87
C ALA A 39 5.35 15.03 -19.39
N SER A 40 6.24 14.63 -18.49
CA SER A 40 7.31 15.47 -17.93
C SER A 40 8.41 14.61 -17.32
N ASP A 41 9.52 15.23 -16.93
CA ASP A 41 10.62 14.54 -16.22
C ASP A 41 10.22 14.03 -14.82
N ASN A 42 9.15 14.60 -14.25
CA ASN A 42 8.59 14.18 -12.95
C ASN A 42 7.55 13.06 -13.08
N ASP A 43 7.18 12.68 -14.31
CA ASP A 43 6.34 11.51 -14.51
C ASP A 43 7.19 10.27 -14.27
N THR A 44 7.10 9.69 -13.07
CA THR A 44 7.86 8.50 -12.67
C THR A 44 6.97 7.25 -12.55
N ALA A 45 5.66 7.42 -12.64
CA ALA A 45 4.69 6.36 -12.39
C ALA A 45 4.15 5.71 -13.67
N SER A 46 4.26 6.37 -14.82
CA SER A 46 3.58 5.92 -16.04
C SER A 46 4.45 5.12 -17.01
N TRP A 47 5.75 4.91 -16.74
CA TRP A 47 6.67 4.33 -17.72
C TRP A 47 7.99 3.80 -17.15
N GLN A 48 8.59 2.87 -17.91
CA GLN A 48 10.00 2.46 -17.79
C GLN A 48 10.75 2.70 -19.10
N LEU A 49 12.08 2.71 -19.05
CA LEU A 49 12.92 2.71 -20.26
C LEU A 49 12.75 1.41 -21.07
N CYS A 50 13.03 1.49 -22.36
CA CYS A 50 13.27 0.33 -23.22
C CYS A 50 14.74 -0.10 -23.06
N PHE A 51 15.00 -1.10 -22.21
CA PHE A 51 16.35 -1.55 -21.88
C PHE A 51 17.13 -2.19 -23.05
N THR A 52 16.46 -2.47 -24.17
CA THR A 52 17.09 -2.97 -25.40
C THR A 52 17.21 -1.90 -26.49
N ALA A 53 16.89 -0.64 -26.20
CA ALA A 53 16.94 0.44 -27.19
C ALA A 53 18.41 0.72 -27.61
N PRO A 54 18.73 0.70 -28.91
CA PRO A 54 20.07 1.04 -29.39
C PRO A 54 20.49 2.43 -28.89
N GLY A 55 21.74 2.58 -28.42
CA GLY A 55 22.26 3.87 -27.93
C GLY A 55 21.86 4.27 -26.51
N SER A 56 20.84 3.63 -25.90
CA SER A 56 20.40 3.97 -24.53
C SER A 56 21.49 3.74 -23.48
N VAL A 57 22.27 2.67 -23.62
CA VAL A 57 23.40 2.35 -22.73
C VAL A 57 24.48 3.42 -22.83
N ASP A 58 24.83 3.85 -24.04
CA ASP A 58 25.87 4.88 -24.25
C ASP A 58 25.42 6.23 -23.70
N ALA A 59 24.19 6.65 -24.00
CA ALA A 59 23.63 7.90 -23.48
C ALA A 59 23.60 7.92 -21.94
N ALA A 60 23.19 6.82 -21.31
CA ALA A 60 23.20 6.68 -19.87
C ALA A 60 24.63 6.73 -19.29
N ALA A 61 25.56 5.98 -19.87
CA ALA A 61 26.94 5.95 -19.41
C ALA A 61 27.63 7.32 -19.54
N GLU A 62 27.44 8.05 -20.64
CA GLU A 62 28.00 9.40 -20.78
C GLU A 62 27.45 10.37 -19.73
N ARG A 63 26.14 10.33 -19.48
CA ARG A 63 25.55 11.21 -18.46
C ARG A 63 26.05 10.89 -17.05
N ILE A 64 26.17 9.60 -16.71
CA ILE A 64 26.68 9.17 -15.40
C ILE A 64 28.16 9.55 -15.25
N LYS A 65 28.97 9.37 -16.30
CA LYS A 65 30.38 9.80 -16.30
C LYS A 65 30.51 11.32 -16.13
N ALA A 66 29.64 12.11 -16.77
CA ALA A 66 29.59 13.55 -16.59
C ALA A 66 29.20 13.94 -15.15
N PHE A 67 28.24 13.21 -14.55
CA PHE A 67 27.88 13.39 -13.15
C PHE A 67 29.08 13.12 -12.23
N PHE A 68 29.77 12.00 -12.37
CA PHE A 68 30.95 11.71 -11.54
C PHE A 68 32.14 12.65 -11.80
N ALA A 69 32.27 13.19 -13.01
CA ALA A 69 33.26 14.22 -13.29
C ALA A 69 32.96 15.53 -12.54
N ALA A 70 31.67 15.90 -12.44
CA ALA A 70 31.22 17.09 -11.72
C ALA A 70 31.17 16.89 -10.19
N HIS A 71 31.01 15.64 -9.74
CA HIS A 71 30.84 15.25 -8.34
C HIS A 71 31.79 14.10 -7.97
N PRO A 72 33.13 14.33 -8.00
CA PRO A 72 34.12 13.27 -7.77
C PRO A 72 34.02 12.63 -6.38
N GLU A 73 33.50 13.36 -5.39
CA GLU A 73 33.26 12.91 -4.02
C GLU A 73 32.13 11.88 -3.90
N VAL A 74 31.20 11.83 -4.86
CA VAL A 74 30.07 10.91 -4.81
C VAL A 74 30.53 9.50 -5.19
N GLU A 75 30.37 8.54 -4.28
CA GLU A 75 30.89 7.18 -4.44
C GLU A 75 29.95 6.22 -5.17
N SER A 76 28.66 6.58 -5.30
CA SER A 76 27.67 5.72 -5.94
C SER A 76 26.58 6.49 -6.68
N PHE A 77 25.93 5.80 -7.62
CA PHE A 77 24.85 6.36 -8.43
C PHE A 77 23.70 5.36 -8.57
N SER A 78 22.45 5.83 -8.53
CA SER A 78 21.31 4.92 -8.63
C SER A 78 20.97 4.57 -10.08
N LEU A 79 20.82 3.28 -10.35
CA LEU A 79 20.21 2.73 -11.56
C LEU A 79 18.81 2.15 -11.29
N GLY A 80 18.20 2.47 -10.14
CA GLY A 80 16.87 2.01 -9.76
C GLY A 80 15.81 2.41 -10.78
N VAL A 81 14.99 1.43 -11.20
CA VAL A 81 13.85 1.61 -12.11
C VAL A 81 12.95 2.77 -11.70
N ASN A 82 12.13 3.32 -12.60
CA ASN A 82 11.09 4.27 -12.19
C ASN A 82 10.07 3.59 -11.26
N ASP A 83 9.27 4.35 -10.52
CA ASP A 83 8.24 3.80 -9.63
C ASP A 83 6.97 3.42 -10.41
N SER A 84 7.13 2.44 -11.31
CA SER A 84 6.12 2.07 -12.28
C SER A 84 6.15 0.57 -12.59
N TYR A 85 4.97 -0.02 -12.70
CA TYR A 85 4.74 -1.41 -13.13
C TYR A 85 4.89 -1.58 -14.66
N ASP A 86 5.00 -0.49 -15.40
CA ASP A 86 4.82 -0.48 -16.85
C ASP A 86 6.13 -0.68 -17.64
N HIS A 87 6.62 -1.93 -17.68
CA HIS A 87 7.80 -2.31 -18.45
C HIS A 87 7.57 -2.39 -19.97
N CYS A 88 8.64 -2.21 -20.75
CA CYS A 88 8.61 -2.28 -22.21
C CYS A 88 8.22 -3.68 -22.74
N GLU A 89 7.36 -3.71 -23.76
CA GLU A 89 6.82 -4.90 -24.42
C GLU A 89 7.34 -5.08 -25.86
N CYS A 90 8.28 -4.24 -26.31
CA CYS A 90 8.82 -4.33 -27.66
C CYS A 90 9.41 -5.73 -27.95
N ALA A 91 9.49 -6.10 -29.22
CA ALA A 91 9.90 -7.44 -29.64
C ALA A 91 11.28 -7.88 -29.08
N ALA A 92 12.20 -6.95 -28.85
CA ALA A 92 13.51 -7.24 -28.27
C ALA A 92 13.44 -7.51 -26.76
N CYS A 93 12.78 -6.64 -25.98
CA CYS A 93 12.54 -6.86 -24.55
C CYS A 93 11.76 -8.16 -24.32
N THR A 94 10.69 -8.40 -25.08
CA THR A 94 9.86 -9.61 -24.95
C THR A 94 10.65 -10.89 -25.28
N ARG A 95 11.58 -10.84 -26.24
CA ARG A 95 12.46 -11.97 -26.54
C ARG A 95 13.44 -12.28 -25.40
N LEU A 96 13.97 -11.27 -24.72
CA LEU A 96 14.89 -11.47 -23.59
C LEU A 96 14.17 -11.92 -22.34
N ASN A 97 13.08 -11.24 -21.98
CA ASN A 97 12.35 -11.51 -20.73
C ASN A 97 11.46 -12.75 -20.83
N GLY A 98 11.09 -13.16 -22.05
CA GLY A 98 10.09 -14.17 -22.30
C GLY A 98 8.66 -13.66 -22.01
N ASN A 99 7.69 -14.57 -22.15
CA ASN A 99 6.30 -14.33 -21.77
C ASN A 99 5.97 -15.10 -20.48
N ARG A 100 6.69 -14.77 -19.41
CA ARG A 100 6.54 -15.42 -18.09
C ARG A 100 6.23 -14.40 -16.99
N LEU A 101 5.67 -14.91 -15.91
CA LEU A 101 5.54 -14.18 -14.66
C LEU A 101 6.80 -14.37 -13.80
N ASN A 102 7.09 -13.40 -12.94
CA ASN A 102 8.17 -13.44 -11.96
C ASN A 102 7.68 -14.00 -10.60
N SER A 103 8.52 -13.93 -9.56
CA SER A 103 8.16 -14.40 -8.22
C SER A 103 6.98 -13.66 -7.57
N THR A 104 6.66 -12.43 -7.98
CA THR A 104 5.45 -11.68 -7.54
C THR A 104 4.24 -11.88 -8.44
N GLN A 105 4.29 -12.83 -9.39
CA GLN A 105 3.21 -13.10 -10.34
C GLN A 105 2.87 -11.92 -11.27
N VAL A 106 3.82 -11.01 -11.50
CA VAL A 106 3.71 -9.94 -12.51
C VAL A 106 4.63 -10.23 -13.70
N ARG A 107 4.48 -9.49 -14.79
CA ARG A 107 5.29 -9.68 -16.01
C ARG A 107 6.77 -9.53 -15.67
N HIS A 108 7.56 -10.56 -16.01
CA HIS A 108 8.99 -10.56 -15.79
C HIS A 108 9.72 -9.56 -16.73
N ALA A 109 10.65 -8.79 -16.19
CA ALA A 109 11.44 -7.80 -16.92
C ALA A 109 12.95 -7.81 -16.59
N SER A 110 13.40 -8.69 -15.70
CA SER A 110 14.76 -8.69 -15.15
C SER A 110 15.85 -8.89 -16.21
N GLU A 111 15.67 -9.79 -17.17
CA GLU A 111 16.67 -10.09 -18.19
C GLU A 111 17.12 -8.84 -18.96
N SER A 112 16.16 -8.11 -19.52
CA SER A 112 16.44 -6.88 -20.27
C SER A 112 17.04 -5.79 -19.37
N TYR A 113 16.50 -5.60 -18.17
CA TYR A 113 16.94 -4.58 -17.22
C TYR A 113 18.37 -4.82 -16.74
N TYR A 114 18.69 -6.01 -16.25
CA TYR A 114 20.00 -6.30 -15.69
C TYR A 114 21.10 -6.37 -16.75
N ARG A 115 20.77 -6.77 -17.99
CA ARG A 115 21.69 -6.64 -19.13
C ARG A 115 22.04 -5.18 -19.41
N TRP A 116 21.06 -4.29 -19.36
CA TRP A 116 21.26 -2.85 -19.50
C TRP A 116 22.10 -2.29 -18.35
N CYS A 117 21.78 -2.62 -17.09
CA CYS A 117 22.56 -2.20 -15.93
C CYS A 117 24.02 -2.68 -15.99
N ASN A 118 24.25 -3.94 -16.37
CA ASN A 118 25.60 -4.48 -16.56
C ASN A 118 26.39 -3.67 -17.60
N ALA A 119 25.80 -3.40 -18.76
CA ALA A 119 26.47 -2.69 -19.84
C ALA A 119 26.76 -1.23 -19.47
N VAL A 120 25.85 -0.57 -18.74
CA VAL A 120 26.09 0.77 -18.19
C VAL A 120 27.21 0.74 -17.16
N ALA A 121 27.16 -0.20 -16.21
CA ALA A 121 28.18 -0.34 -15.17
C ALA A 121 29.56 -0.58 -15.78
N GLU A 122 29.69 -1.51 -16.73
CA GLU A 122 30.95 -1.83 -17.42
C GLU A 122 31.57 -0.58 -18.10
N LYS A 123 30.77 0.22 -18.80
CA LYS A 123 31.26 1.45 -19.45
C LYS A 123 31.68 2.51 -18.46
N VAL A 124 30.97 2.67 -17.34
CA VAL A 124 31.28 3.70 -16.36
C VAL A 124 32.49 3.28 -15.51
N THR A 125 32.58 2.02 -15.08
CA THR A 125 33.69 1.53 -14.25
C THR A 125 35.01 1.42 -14.99
N ALA A 126 34.99 1.35 -16.33
CA ALA A 126 36.19 1.49 -17.14
C ALA A 126 36.90 2.85 -16.92
N ALA A 127 36.16 3.92 -16.62
CA ALA A 127 36.71 5.23 -16.27
C ALA A 127 36.74 5.48 -14.75
N TYR A 128 35.83 4.87 -14.00
CA TYR A 128 35.62 5.10 -12.57
C TYR A 128 35.49 3.77 -11.80
N PRO A 129 36.58 3.00 -11.62
CA PRO A 129 36.53 1.62 -11.11
C PRO A 129 36.03 1.50 -9.66
N ASP A 130 36.16 2.57 -8.87
CA ASP A 130 35.76 2.58 -7.46
C ASP A 130 34.28 2.92 -7.25
N LYS A 131 33.56 3.35 -8.29
CA LYS A 131 32.15 3.73 -8.17
C LYS A 131 31.26 2.50 -8.08
N ARG A 132 30.12 2.65 -7.40
CA ARG A 132 29.11 1.60 -7.21
C ARG A 132 27.74 2.06 -7.71
N PHE A 133 26.88 1.10 -8.00
CA PHE A 133 25.53 1.38 -8.50
C PHE A 133 24.50 0.65 -7.68
N GLY A 134 23.75 1.38 -6.85
CA GLY A 134 22.58 0.82 -6.21
C GLY A 134 21.43 0.70 -7.19
N LEU A 135 20.57 -0.30 -6.97
CA LEU A 135 19.34 -0.47 -7.73
C LEU A 135 18.28 -1.17 -6.90
N LEU A 136 17.02 -1.09 -7.35
CA LEU A 136 15.90 -1.79 -6.74
C LEU A 136 15.63 -3.08 -7.51
N ALA A 137 15.67 -4.21 -6.81
CA ALA A 137 15.01 -5.43 -7.27
C ALA A 137 13.54 -5.32 -6.85
N TYR A 138 12.75 -4.68 -7.71
CA TYR A 138 11.38 -4.22 -7.44
C TYR A 138 10.42 -4.66 -8.54
N ASP A 139 9.25 -5.14 -8.12
CA ASP A 139 8.14 -5.50 -9.00
C ASP A 139 8.57 -6.36 -10.21
N GLY A 140 8.36 -5.94 -11.46
CA GLY A 140 8.70 -6.68 -12.66
C GLY A 140 10.19 -7.07 -12.79
N VAL A 141 11.08 -6.39 -12.05
CA VAL A 141 12.51 -6.70 -11.97
C VAL A 141 12.94 -7.25 -10.61
N LEU A 142 12.01 -7.78 -9.81
CA LEU A 142 12.32 -8.36 -8.49
C LEU A 142 13.27 -9.57 -8.55
N ASP A 143 13.06 -10.45 -9.54
CA ASP A 143 13.86 -11.67 -9.69
C ASP A 143 15.26 -11.33 -10.21
N PRO A 144 16.31 -12.06 -9.83
CA PRO A 144 17.60 -11.96 -10.50
C PRO A 144 17.49 -12.42 -11.97
N PRO A 145 18.40 -12.01 -12.86
CA PRO A 145 18.44 -12.55 -14.22
C PRO A 145 18.91 -14.01 -14.20
N ASP A 146 18.35 -14.83 -15.08
CA ASP A 146 18.70 -16.25 -15.25
C ASP A 146 19.96 -16.42 -16.10
N SER A 147 20.12 -15.57 -17.13
CA SER A 147 21.05 -15.83 -18.24
C SER A 147 22.31 -14.95 -18.23
N VAL A 148 22.43 -14.02 -17.28
CA VAL A 148 23.63 -13.19 -17.10
C VAL A 148 24.06 -13.12 -15.64
N LYS A 149 25.38 -13.03 -15.44
CA LYS A 149 25.94 -12.70 -14.13
C LYS A 149 25.99 -11.19 -13.96
N LEU A 150 25.62 -10.68 -12.80
CA LEU A 150 25.68 -9.25 -12.52
C LEU A 150 27.12 -8.73 -12.40
N HIS A 151 27.31 -7.49 -12.86
CA HIS A 151 28.56 -6.76 -12.68
C HIS A 151 28.79 -6.48 -11.19
N PRO A 152 30.01 -6.69 -10.64
CA PRO A 152 30.27 -6.63 -9.19
C PRO A 152 30.09 -5.23 -8.57
N ALA A 153 30.06 -4.17 -9.38
CA ALA A 153 29.73 -2.82 -8.92
C ALA A 153 28.23 -2.58 -8.69
N LEU A 154 27.35 -3.49 -9.13
CA LEU A 154 25.92 -3.40 -8.88
C LEU A 154 25.59 -3.88 -7.47
N ILE A 155 24.70 -3.15 -6.79
CA ILE A 155 24.23 -3.44 -5.43
C ILE A 155 22.70 -3.46 -5.44
N PRO A 156 22.08 -4.63 -5.68
CA PRO A 156 20.63 -4.80 -5.66
C PRO A 156 20.06 -4.69 -4.25
N TYR A 157 18.97 -3.93 -4.10
CA TYR A 157 18.16 -3.88 -2.90
C TYR A 157 16.88 -4.69 -3.12
N ILE A 158 16.72 -5.79 -2.38
CA ILE A 158 15.55 -6.70 -2.47
C ILE A 158 14.37 -6.08 -1.74
N THR A 159 13.35 -5.62 -2.49
CA THR A 159 12.17 -4.92 -1.97
C THR A 159 11.06 -5.88 -1.57
N VAL A 160 11.00 -6.22 -0.28
CA VAL A 160 9.98 -7.13 0.28
C VAL A 160 9.67 -6.71 1.70
N ASP A 161 8.38 -6.66 2.05
CA ASP A 161 7.90 -6.54 3.41
C ASP A 161 8.05 -7.87 4.15
N ARG A 162 9.06 -7.97 5.00
CA ARG A 162 9.42 -9.25 5.65
C ARG A 162 8.55 -9.58 6.84
N TYR A 163 7.57 -8.75 7.20
CA TYR A 163 6.48 -9.18 8.08
C TYR A 163 5.74 -10.39 7.48
N MET A 164 5.66 -10.49 6.15
CA MET A 164 5.06 -11.64 5.45
C MET A 164 5.72 -12.97 5.78
N TRP A 165 6.97 -12.97 6.26
CA TRP A 165 7.70 -14.18 6.62
C TRP A 165 7.24 -14.80 7.95
N LEU A 166 6.24 -14.23 8.61
CA LEU A 166 5.48 -14.93 9.65
C LEU A 166 4.66 -16.10 9.10
N ASP A 167 4.39 -16.12 7.79
CA ASP A 167 3.93 -17.32 7.08
C ASP A 167 5.15 -18.18 6.68
N PRO A 168 5.26 -19.44 7.17
CA PRO A 168 6.37 -20.32 6.85
C PRO A 168 6.56 -20.57 5.34
N ALA A 169 5.49 -20.63 4.56
CA ALA A 169 5.58 -20.85 3.12
C ALA A 169 6.18 -19.62 2.41
N ARG A 170 5.76 -18.41 2.82
CA ARG A 170 6.31 -17.14 2.30
C ARG A 170 7.76 -16.94 2.74
N ALA A 171 8.11 -17.32 3.98
CA ALA A 171 9.48 -17.30 4.46
C ALA A 171 10.40 -18.24 3.65
N ALA A 172 9.95 -19.48 3.38
CA ALA A 172 10.70 -20.44 2.59
C ALA A 172 10.89 -19.94 1.14
N ALA A 173 9.86 -19.38 0.52
CA ALA A 173 9.95 -18.77 -0.80
C ALA A 173 10.90 -17.56 -0.81
N GLY A 174 10.83 -16.69 0.20
CA GLY A 174 11.71 -15.54 0.38
C GLY A 174 13.19 -15.95 0.53
N LEU A 175 13.47 -17.00 1.30
CA LEU A 175 14.81 -17.55 1.44
C LEU A 175 15.33 -18.18 0.14
N ALA A 176 14.48 -18.89 -0.62
CA ALA A 176 14.88 -19.41 -1.92
C ALA A 176 15.21 -18.27 -2.91
N HIS A 177 14.42 -17.18 -2.87
CA HIS A 177 14.65 -15.98 -3.67
C HIS A 177 15.95 -15.27 -3.27
N GLN A 178 16.23 -15.13 -1.97
CA GLN A 178 17.51 -14.65 -1.43
C GLN A 178 18.69 -15.46 -1.98
N GLN A 179 18.61 -16.79 -1.90
CA GLN A 179 19.68 -17.67 -2.36
C GLN A 179 19.88 -17.57 -3.88
N ALA A 180 18.83 -17.28 -4.65
CA ALA A 180 18.95 -16.99 -6.08
C ALA A 180 19.75 -15.69 -6.33
N TRP A 181 19.52 -14.67 -5.51
CA TRP A 181 20.29 -13.43 -5.53
C TRP A 181 21.75 -13.64 -5.11
N GLU A 182 22.01 -14.43 -4.06
CA GLU A 182 23.38 -14.76 -3.61
C GLU A 182 24.22 -15.43 -4.70
N LYS A 183 23.61 -16.29 -5.51
CA LYS A 183 24.27 -16.96 -6.66
C LYS A 183 24.82 -15.98 -7.70
N GLN A 184 24.31 -14.75 -7.75
CA GLN A 184 24.86 -13.70 -8.63
C GLN A 184 26.25 -13.23 -8.17
N GLY A 185 26.61 -13.45 -6.91
CA GLY A 185 27.92 -13.09 -6.35
C GLY A 185 28.13 -11.58 -6.20
N VAL A 186 27.05 -10.82 -5.98
CA VAL A 186 27.06 -9.37 -5.73
C VAL A 186 26.78 -9.05 -4.28
N THR A 187 27.12 -7.84 -3.86
CA THR A 187 26.71 -7.33 -2.54
C THR A 187 25.22 -6.99 -2.58
N LEU A 188 24.47 -7.46 -1.58
CA LEU A 188 23.02 -7.27 -1.51
C LEU A 188 22.64 -6.26 -0.43
N GLY A 189 21.55 -5.54 -0.70
CA GLY A 189 20.81 -4.75 0.24
C GLY A 189 19.41 -5.29 0.48
N TYR A 190 18.85 -5.03 1.65
CA TYR A 190 17.42 -5.16 1.90
C TYR A 190 16.75 -3.80 1.78
N TYR A 191 15.56 -3.83 1.20
CA TYR A 191 14.57 -2.75 1.26
C TYR A 191 13.32 -3.35 1.88
N ASP A 192 12.88 -2.79 3.00
CA ASP A 192 11.72 -3.28 3.75
C ASP A 192 10.64 -2.22 3.95
N TYR A 193 9.42 -2.65 4.28
CA TYR A 193 8.24 -1.79 4.42
C TYR A 193 7.71 -1.90 5.85
N ILE A 194 8.43 -1.28 6.79
CA ILE A 194 8.12 -1.34 8.22
C ILE A 194 7.14 -0.24 8.67
N TYR A 195 6.23 0.14 7.77
CA TYR A 195 5.27 1.24 7.93
C TYR A 195 4.57 1.27 9.28
N GLY A 196 4.61 2.44 9.92
CA GLY A 196 3.89 2.75 11.16
C GLY A 196 2.59 3.50 10.94
N GLU A 197 2.68 4.71 10.37
CA GLU A 197 1.59 5.69 10.25
C GLU A 197 0.35 5.15 9.51
N ALA A 198 0.55 4.24 8.57
CA ALA A 198 -0.56 3.64 7.84
C ALA A 198 -1.44 2.72 8.70
N TYR A 199 -0.97 2.27 9.87
CA TYR A 199 -1.68 1.34 10.76
C TYR A 199 -2.24 2.05 11.99
N ILE A 200 -3.46 1.68 12.40
CA ILE A 200 -4.14 2.33 13.56
C ILE A 200 -3.96 1.58 14.87
N VAL A 201 -3.29 0.43 14.83
CA VAL A 201 -2.69 -0.20 16.00
C VAL A 201 -1.20 -0.35 15.70
N PRO A 202 -0.32 -0.19 16.69
CA PRO A 202 1.12 -0.16 16.43
C PRO A 202 1.56 -1.50 15.83
N ARG A 203 2.18 -1.46 14.65
CA ARG A 203 2.59 -2.64 13.87
C ARG A 203 3.91 -3.20 14.39
N LEU A 204 3.84 -4.04 15.42
CA LEU A 204 5.01 -4.51 16.17
C LEU A 204 5.23 -6.00 16.00
N TYR A 205 6.48 -6.41 15.78
CA TYR A 205 6.89 -7.81 15.59
C TYR A 205 8.38 -8.00 15.89
N PHE A 206 8.81 -7.54 17.08
CA PHE A 206 10.20 -7.44 17.51
C PHE A 206 11.01 -8.73 17.38
N HIS A 207 10.48 -9.85 17.84
CA HIS A 207 11.18 -11.14 17.84
C HIS A 207 11.31 -11.71 16.42
N HIS A 208 10.26 -11.56 15.61
CA HIS A 208 10.31 -11.90 14.19
C HIS A 208 11.34 -11.04 13.47
N TRP A 209 11.38 -9.74 13.79
CA TRP A 209 12.32 -8.81 13.19
C TRP A 209 13.78 -9.08 13.57
N GLN A 210 14.06 -9.43 14.83
CA GLN A 210 15.37 -9.92 15.27
C GLN A 210 15.80 -11.13 14.43
N LYS A 211 14.90 -12.11 14.23
CA LYS A 211 15.19 -13.27 13.38
C LYS A 211 15.48 -12.85 11.94
N VAL A 212 14.67 -11.98 11.34
CA VAL A 212 14.85 -11.49 9.97
C VAL A 212 16.21 -10.83 9.78
N LEU A 213 16.61 -9.93 10.69
CA LEU A 213 17.89 -9.23 10.60
C LEU A 213 19.09 -10.15 10.91
N GLY A 214 18.93 -11.08 11.85
CA GLY A 214 19.92 -12.12 12.11
C GLY A 214 20.18 -13.00 10.88
N ASP A 215 19.10 -13.48 10.24
CA ASP A 215 19.19 -14.26 9.00
C ASP A 215 19.81 -13.44 7.87
N ALA A 216 19.40 -12.18 7.70
CA ALA A 216 19.98 -11.28 6.70
C ALA A 216 21.51 -11.15 6.85
N SER A 217 21.98 -10.95 8.07
CA SER A 217 23.41 -10.87 8.40
C SER A 217 24.13 -12.19 8.10
N ALA A 218 23.55 -13.32 8.50
CA ALA A 218 24.11 -14.66 8.23
C ALA A 218 24.21 -14.97 6.73
N HIS A 219 23.27 -14.45 5.95
CA HIS A 219 23.23 -14.53 4.49
C HIS A 219 24.05 -13.43 3.78
N GLY A 220 24.84 -12.64 4.52
CA GLY A 220 25.79 -11.71 3.94
C GLY A 220 25.19 -10.43 3.36
N VAL A 221 23.94 -10.08 3.70
CA VAL A 221 23.34 -8.78 3.34
C VAL A 221 24.14 -7.67 4.02
N LYS A 222 24.54 -6.65 3.25
CA LYS A 222 25.42 -5.57 3.74
C LYS A 222 24.77 -4.19 3.81
N HIS A 223 23.66 -4.01 3.12
CA HIS A 223 22.94 -2.75 3.12
C HIS A 223 21.50 -2.94 3.58
N PHE A 224 20.97 -1.91 4.21
CA PHE A 224 19.59 -1.92 4.69
C PHE A 224 18.96 -0.56 4.43
N TYR A 225 17.71 -0.59 3.99
CA TYR A 225 16.80 0.53 3.94
C TYR A 225 15.42 0.02 4.34
N ALA A 226 14.63 0.86 4.99
CA ALA A 226 13.21 0.60 5.12
C ALA A 226 12.41 1.89 5.02
N GLU A 227 11.26 1.81 4.35
CA GLU A 227 10.24 2.83 4.51
C GLU A 227 9.56 2.61 5.86
N ALA A 228 9.96 3.42 6.85
CA ALA A 228 9.42 3.31 8.20
C ALA A 228 8.11 4.08 8.38
N TYR A 229 8.01 5.28 7.80
CA TYR A 229 6.90 6.23 7.99
C TYR A 229 6.29 6.13 9.40
N SER A 230 7.11 6.39 10.42
CA SER A 230 6.72 6.19 11.81
C SER A 230 5.60 7.14 12.19
N SER A 231 4.68 6.67 13.04
CA SER A 231 3.61 7.52 13.55
C SER A 231 4.17 8.67 14.40
N ALA A 232 3.63 9.87 14.22
CA ALA A 232 4.06 11.05 14.97
C ALA A 232 3.72 11.00 16.47
N ASP A 233 2.90 10.04 16.89
CA ASP A 233 2.23 10.01 18.18
C ASP A 233 2.75 8.96 19.16
N TRP A 234 3.95 8.41 18.97
CA TRP A 234 4.62 7.49 19.93
C TRP A 234 3.95 6.12 20.12
N ALA A 235 2.93 5.77 19.35
CA ALA A 235 2.24 4.48 19.47
C ALA A 235 3.17 3.28 19.26
N GLU A 236 4.12 3.40 18.34
CA GLU A 236 5.08 2.33 18.01
C GLU A 236 6.22 2.19 19.03
N GLY A 237 6.41 3.18 19.91
CA GLY A 237 7.38 3.16 21.00
C GLY A 237 8.77 2.67 20.60
N PRO A 238 9.22 1.50 21.10
CA PRO A 238 10.57 0.99 20.89
C PRO A 238 10.83 0.43 19.48
N TRP A 239 9.88 0.45 18.54
CA TRP A 239 10.03 -0.17 17.21
C TRP A 239 11.30 0.25 16.45
N LEU A 240 11.47 1.56 16.22
CA LEU A 240 12.66 2.06 15.52
C LEU A 240 13.92 1.99 16.38
N TYR A 241 13.81 2.11 17.70
CA TYR A 241 14.93 1.92 18.62
C TYR A 241 15.50 0.51 18.51
N GLY A 242 14.63 -0.51 18.66
CA GLY A 242 15.00 -1.91 18.54
C GLY A 242 15.55 -2.25 17.16
N THR A 243 14.90 -1.75 16.10
CA THR A 243 15.39 -1.93 14.72
C THR A 243 16.80 -1.38 14.52
N LEU A 244 17.08 -0.14 14.94
CA LEU A 244 18.40 0.47 14.80
C LEU A 244 19.47 -0.24 15.64
N LYS A 245 19.11 -0.71 16.83
CA LYS A 245 20.01 -1.50 17.69
C LYS A 245 20.35 -2.86 17.08
N LEU A 246 19.37 -3.55 16.49
CA LEU A 246 19.57 -4.82 15.80
C LEU A 246 20.34 -4.66 14.48
N LEU A 247 20.20 -3.52 13.78
CA LEU A 247 21.04 -3.23 12.61
C LEU A 247 22.50 -2.96 13.00
N TRP A 248 22.74 -2.42 14.20
CA TRP A 248 24.08 -2.24 14.75
C TRP A 248 24.69 -3.57 15.21
N ASP A 249 23.89 -4.38 15.91
CA ASP A 249 24.27 -5.71 16.39
C ASP A 249 23.09 -6.69 16.23
N PRO A 250 23.08 -7.53 15.18
CA PRO A 250 22.02 -8.50 14.92
C PRO A 250 21.92 -9.61 15.99
N SER A 251 22.93 -9.74 16.86
CA SER A 251 22.94 -10.72 17.94
C SER A 251 22.44 -10.15 19.28
N ALA A 252 22.12 -8.86 19.32
CA ALA A 252 21.60 -8.21 20.53
C ALA A 252 20.30 -8.87 20.99
N ASP A 253 20.14 -8.99 22.32
CA ASP A 253 18.94 -9.52 22.95
C ASP A 253 17.79 -8.51 22.86
N VAL A 254 16.77 -8.84 22.07
CA VAL A 254 15.62 -7.96 21.84
C VAL A 254 14.83 -7.69 23.11
N ASP A 255 14.71 -8.66 24.02
CA ASP A 255 13.99 -8.49 25.29
C ASP A 255 14.73 -7.50 26.19
N ALA A 256 16.06 -7.57 26.22
CA ALA A 256 16.89 -6.62 26.95
C ALA A 256 16.76 -5.20 26.38
N LEU A 257 16.73 -5.05 25.05
CA LEU A 257 16.53 -3.76 24.38
C LEU A 257 15.15 -3.17 24.69
N LEU A 258 14.10 -3.97 24.65
CA LEU A 258 12.74 -3.53 25.00
C LEU A 258 12.65 -3.11 26.47
N SER A 259 13.27 -3.89 27.37
CA SER A 259 13.31 -3.59 28.80
C SER A 259 14.03 -2.29 29.10
N ASP A 260 15.21 -2.09 28.51
CA ASP A 260 15.99 -0.85 28.62
C ASP A 260 15.18 0.37 28.15
N TRP A 261 14.57 0.28 26.96
CA TRP A 261 13.75 1.36 26.42
C TRP A 261 12.55 1.68 27.31
N CYS A 262 11.82 0.66 27.78
CA CYS A 262 10.64 0.86 28.63
C CYS A 262 11.02 1.49 29.98
N GLN A 263 12.12 1.04 30.59
CA GLN A 263 12.64 1.64 31.82
C GLN A 263 13.05 3.09 31.61
N ALA A 264 13.71 3.42 30.50
CA ALA A 264 14.06 4.79 30.17
C ALA A 264 12.84 5.67 29.86
N ALA A 265 11.79 5.09 29.27
CA ALA A 265 10.58 5.81 28.86
C ALA A 265 9.69 6.18 30.05
N VAL A 266 9.44 5.24 30.97
CA VAL A 266 8.43 5.39 32.04
C VAL A 266 8.93 5.05 33.45
N GLY A 267 10.19 4.66 33.60
CA GLY A 267 10.78 4.28 34.88
C GLY A 267 10.50 2.83 35.27
N PRO A 268 11.27 2.30 36.23
CA PRO A 268 11.28 0.87 36.56
C PRO A 268 9.95 0.35 37.12
N ALA A 269 9.16 1.19 37.80
CA ALA A 269 7.86 0.78 38.36
C ALA A 269 6.76 0.58 37.30
N ALA A 270 6.80 1.34 36.20
CA ALA A 270 5.82 1.27 35.11
C ALA A 270 6.29 0.41 33.93
N ALA A 271 7.60 0.20 33.77
CA ALA A 271 8.19 -0.54 32.66
C ALA A 271 7.59 -1.96 32.45
N PRO A 272 7.29 -2.77 33.49
CA PRO A 272 6.66 -4.08 33.28
C PRO A 272 5.28 -4.02 32.61
N ALA A 273 4.48 -3.00 32.93
CA ALA A 273 3.16 -2.82 32.32
C ALA A 273 3.29 -2.36 30.85
N LEU A 274 4.29 -1.51 30.55
CA LEU A 274 4.58 -1.05 29.19
C LEU A 274 5.15 -2.17 28.30
N LEU A 275 6.01 -3.02 28.84
CA LEU A 275 6.48 -4.23 28.17
C LEU A 275 5.29 -5.14 27.81
N ARG A 276 4.38 -5.38 28.75
CA ARG A 276 3.17 -6.18 28.50
C ARG A 276 2.25 -5.54 27.46
N TYR A 277 2.14 -4.20 27.45
CA TYR A 277 1.39 -3.47 26.43
C TYR A 277 1.95 -3.73 25.02
N TYR A 278 3.27 -3.64 24.83
CA TYR A 278 3.89 -3.93 23.53
C TYR A 278 3.86 -5.42 23.17
N ALA A 279 4.06 -6.31 24.14
CA ALA A 279 3.97 -7.76 23.92
C ALA A 279 2.56 -8.20 23.46
N ASN A 280 1.50 -7.57 23.99
CA ASN A 280 0.14 -7.83 23.53
C ASN A 280 -0.07 -7.43 22.05
N TRP A 281 0.51 -6.29 21.64
CA TRP A 281 0.46 -5.86 20.24
C TRP A 281 1.30 -6.76 19.34
N GLU A 282 2.51 -7.12 19.77
CA GLU A 282 3.33 -8.09 19.04
C GLU A 282 2.58 -9.40 18.86
N LYS A 283 2.00 -9.96 19.93
CA LYS A 283 1.17 -11.16 19.85
C LYS A 283 0.06 -11.00 18.82
N PHE A 284 -0.71 -9.90 18.86
CA PHE A 284 -1.77 -9.66 17.90
C PHE A 284 -1.26 -9.74 16.45
N TRP A 285 -0.13 -9.11 16.14
CA TRP A 285 0.47 -9.14 14.80
C TRP A 285 1.06 -10.51 14.44
N THR A 286 1.68 -11.21 15.39
CA THR A 286 2.33 -12.51 15.13
C THR A 286 1.41 -13.72 15.32
N SER A 287 0.14 -13.53 15.71
CA SER A 287 -0.84 -14.62 15.82
C SER A 287 -2.19 -14.29 15.21
N ASP A 288 -2.87 -13.28 15.74
CA ASP A 288 -4.30 -13.06 15.47
C ASP A 288 -4.50 -12.46 14.08
N ALA A 289 -3.73 -11.42 13.75
CA ALA A 289 -3.75 -10.76 12.44
C ALA A 289 -3.43 -11.74 11.30
N LEU A 290 -2.62 -12.77 11.54
CA LEU A 290 -2.27 -13.81 10.56
C LEU A 290 -3.48 -14.66 10.13
N GLN A 291 -4.54 -14.70 10.95
CA GLN A 291 -5.78 -15.42 10.65
C GLN A 291 -6.78 -14.57 9.85
N SER A 292 -6.47 -13.31 9.57
CA SER A 292 -7.34 -12.43 8.77
C SER A 292 -7.26 -12.77 7.28
N ALA A 293 -8.36 -12.53 6.55
CA ALA A 293 -8.34 -12.62 5.09
C ALA A 293 -7.36 -11.61 4.47
N TRP A 294 -7.11 -10.50 5.17
CA TRP A 294 -6.09 -9.51 4.81
C TRP A 294 -4.68 -10.12 4.75
N PHE A 295 -4.28 -10.89 5.77
CA PHE A 295 -2.96 -11.53 5.76
C PHE A 295 -2.90 -12.75 4.82
N GLN A 296 -3.96 -13.55 4.81
CA GLN A 296 -4.06 -14.80 4.02
C GLN A 296 -4.36 -14.56 2.54
N LYS A 297 -4.47 -13.30 2.11
CA LYS A 297 -4.71 -12.94 0.71
C LYS A 297 -3.71 -13.68 -0.19
N PRO A 298 -4.19 -14.47 -1.18
CA PRO A 298 -3.31 -15.17 -2.10
C PRO A 298 -2.55 -14.17 -2.98
N GLY A 299 -1.32 -14.50 -3.31
CA GLY A 299 -0.41 -13.64 -4.07
C GLY A 299 0.86 -13.30 -3.27
N ILE A 300 1.90 -12.93 -4.01
CA ILE A 300 3.16 -12.43 -3.45
C ILE A 300 3.22 -10.96 -3.85
N TYR A 301 3.07 -10.09 -2.86
CA TYR A 301 3.19 -8.64 -3.02
C TYR A 301 4.54 -8.20 -2.45
N VAL A 302 5.05 -7.06 -2.93
CA VAL A 302 6.25 -6.45 -2.35
C VAL A 302 5.98 -5.84 -0.97
N TYR A 303 4.74 -5.49 -0.64
CA TYR A 303 4.32 -4.99 0.67
C TYR A 303 2.91 -5.46 1.08
N MET A 304 2.63 -5.42 2.40
CA MET A 304 1.28 -5.67 2.93
C MET A 304 0.31 -4.55 2.56
N ASP A 305 -0.96 -4.87 2.30
CA ASP A 305 -1.99 -3.89 1.90
C ASP A 305 -2.35 -2.93 3.06
N PHE A 306 -1.59 -1.85 3.17
CA PHE A 306 -1.77 -0.83 4.21
C PHE A 306 -3.00 0.05 3.97
N SER A 307 -3.63 -0.03 2.80
CA SER A 307 -4.88 0.69 2.50
C SER A 307 -6.11 0.02 3.13
N SER A 308 -5.99 -1.27 3.46
CA SER A 308 -7.04 -2.06 4.08
C SER A 308 -6.85 -2.21 5.59
N ARG A 309 -7.94 -2.11 6.35
CA ARG A 309 -7.99 -2.35 7.80
C ARG A 309 -8.28 -3.81 8.18
N GLY A 310 -8.34 -4.71 7.20
CA GLY A 310 -8.69 -6.12 7.43
C GLY A 310 -7.80 -6.87 8.41
N TYR A 311 -6.60 -6.38 8.75
CA TYR A 311 -5.78 -6.94 9.84
C TYR A 311 -6.52 -6.92 11.18
N LEU A 312 -7.42 -5.96 11.42
CA LEU A 312 -8.22 -5.83 12.63
C LEU A 312 -9.38 -6.84 12.71
N ASP A 313 -9.63 -7.61 11.66
CA ASP A 313 -10.72 -8.60 11.62
C ASP A 313 -10.63 -9.63 12.76
N ARG A 314 -9.42 -9.84 13.27
CA ARG A 314 -9.16 -10.81 14.35
C ARG A 314 -8.91 -10.13 15.70
N LEU A 315 -9.07 -8.81 15.78
CA LEU A 315 -8.93 -8.08 17.03
C LEU A 315 -10.20 -8.20 17.89
N ASP A 316 -10.03 -8.67 19.12
CA ASP A 316 -11.11 -8.74 20.11
C ASP A 316 -11.17 -7.46 20.96
N GLU A 317 -12.37 -6.99 21.30
CA GLU A 317 -12.58 -5.78 22.12
C GLU A 317 -11.99 -5.91 23.54
N SER A 318 -11.87 -7.14 24.05
CA SER A 318 -11.20 -7.40 25.34
C SER A 318 -9.72 -7.03 25.30
N VAL A 319 -9.05 -7.13 24.14
CA VAL A 319 -7.67 -6.67 23.97
C VAL A 319 -7.60 -5.16 24.19
N LEU A 320 -8.54 -4.39 23.62
CA LEU A 320 -8.58 -2.94 23.81
C LEU A 320 -8.80 -2.55 25.27
N THR A 321 -9.70 -3.26 25.96
CA THR A 321 -9.95 -3.05 27.39
C THR A 321 -8.69 -3.33 28.21
N ALA A 322 -8.01 -4.44 27.92
CA ALA A 322 -6.76 -4.80 28.60
C ALA A 322 -5.65 -3.78 28.35
N GLN A 323 -5.49 -3.32 27.11
CA GLN A 323 -4.49 -2.30 26.76
C GLN A 323 -4.78 -0.96 27.45
N SER A 324 -6.04 -0.53 27.50
CA SER A 324 -6.45 0.68 28.22
C SER A 324 -6.09 0.59 29.71
N ALA A 325 -6.36 -0.54 30.36
CA ALA A 325 -6.02 -0.74 31.76
C ALA A 325 -4.50 -0.72 32.02
N LEU A 326 -3.70 -1.27 31.09
CA LEU A 326 -2.24 -1.20 31.18
C LEU A 326 -1.74 0.24 31.05
N LEU A 327 -2.32 1.03 30.14
CA LEU A 327 -1.95 2.44 29.98
C LEU A 327 -2.28 3.27 31.22
N ASP A 328 -3.42 3.01 31.87
CA ASP A 328 -3.77 3.66 33.13
C ASP A 328 -2.80 3.27 34.25
N GLU A 329 -2.39 1.99 34.32
CA GLU A 329 -1.35 1.50 35.24
C GLU A 329 0.01 2.20 34.99
N ILE A 330 0.41 2.33 33.72
CA ILE A 330 1.66 2.98 33.31
C ILE A 330 1.65 4.45 33.74
N VAL A 331 0.56 5.19 33.47
CA VAL A 331 0.43 6.59 33.87
C VAL A 331 0.50 6.74 35.40
N ALA A 332 -0.15 5.85 36.16
CA ALA A 332 -0.17 5.91 37.62
C ALA A 332 1.19 5.61 38.27
N LYS A 333 1.99 4.72 37.68
CA LYS A 333 3.27 4.25 38.25
C LYS A 333 4.50 4.94 37.68
N SER A 334 4.35 5.70 36.58
CA SER A 334 5.48 6.26 35.85
C SER A 334 6.18 7.38 36.63
N ASN A 335 7.51 7.37 36.62
CA ASN A 335 8.31 8.52 37.10
C ASN A 335 8.45 9.62 36.03
N SER A 336 7.91 9.38 34.83
CA SER A 336 7.92 10.26 33.66
C SER A 336 6.48 10.42 33.12
N PRO A 337 5.58 11.10 33.87
CA PRO A 337 4.15 11.15 33.56
C PRO A 337 3.84 11.78 32.20
N GLN A 338 4.68 12.71 31.73
CA GLN A 338 4.55 13.33 30.41
C GLN A 338 4.74 12.31 29.27
N ARG A 339 5.72 11.40 29.40
CA ARG A 339 6.00 10.35 28.39
C ARG A 339 4.92 9.27 28.43
N ALA A 340 4.54 8.83 29.64
CA ALA A 340 3.43 7.90 29.82
C ALA A 340 2.11 8.45 29.24
N GLY A 341 1.83 9.73 29.50
CA GLY A 341 0.66 10.42 28.96
C GLY A 341 0.64 10.50 27.42
N ARG A 342 1.80 10.67 26.77
CA ARG A 342 1.89 10.64 25.30
C ARG A 342 1.54 9.26 24.74
N ILE A 343 2.09 8.19 25.32
CA ILE A 343 1.79 6.81 24.91
C ILE A 343 0.30 6.52 25.07
N LYS A 344 -0.30 6.92 26.20
CA LYS A 344 -1.75 6.78 26.41
C LYS A 344 -2.56 7.59 25.40
N ALA A 345 -2.20 8.86 25.17
CA ALA A 345 -2.89 9.72 24.21
C ALA A 345 -2.85 9.17 22.78
N ALA A 346 -1.77 8.50 22.38
CA ALA A 346 -1.63 7.83 21.09
C ALA A 346 -2.62 6.67 20.87
N PHE A 347 -2.91 5.93 21.94
CA PHE A 347 -3.90 4.86 21.93
C PHE A 347 -5.31 5.45 21.96
N ASP A 348 -5.56 6.39 22.88
CA ASP A 348 -6.86 7.02 23.06
C ASP A 348 -7.32 7.77 21.79
N SER A 349 -6.40 8.41 21.05
CA SER A 349 -6.70 9.12 19.80
C SER A 349 -7.21 8.20 18.69
N ARG A 350 -6.79 6.93 18.68
CA ARG A 350 -7.18 5.92 17.69
C ARG A 350 -8.29 4.99 18.17
N LEU A 351 -8.56 4.96 19.48
CA LEU A 351 -9.51 4.03 20.09
C LEU A 351 -10.90 4.11 19.43
N ALA A 352 -11.38 5.33 19.16
CA ALA A 352 -12.67 5.52 18.49
C ALA A 352 -12.72 4.95 17.07
N GLN A 353 -11.61 5.04 16.32
CA GLN A 353 -11.49 4.46 14.98
C GLN A 353 -11.56 2.93 15.05
N ILE A 354 -10.80 2.33 15.96
CA ILE A 354 -10.76 0.89 16.14
C ILE A 354 -12.14 0.36 16.59
N GLN A 355 -12.75 1.01 17.58
CA GLN A 355 -14.08 0.63 18.07
C GLN A 355 -15.16 0.74 17.00
N ASN A 356 -15.11 1.80 16.18
CA ASN A 356 -16.05 1.95 15.07
C ASN A 356 -15.88 0.83 14.03
N TYR A 357 -14.63 0.51 13.67
CA TYR A 357 -14.33 -0.59 12.76
C TYR A 357 -14.92 -1.92 13.29
N LEU A 358 -14.68 -2.23 14.56
CA LEU A 358 -15.20 -3.45 15.20
C LEU A 358 -16.74 -3.46 15.28
N ALA A 359 -17.36 -2.32 15.57
CA ALA A 359 -18.81 -2.18 15.60
C ALA A 359 -19.43 -2.44 14.22
N ASN A 360 -18.87 -1.84 13.17
CA ASN A 360 -19.32 -2.07 11.79
C ASN A 360 -19.10 -3.51 11.33
N ARG A 361 -18.01 -4.16 11.75
CA ARG A 361 -17.79 -5.59 11.50
C ARG A 361 -18.87 -6.46 12.15
N LYS A 362 -19.25 -6.18 13.40
CA LYS A 362 -20.36 -6.89 14.08
C LYS A 362 -21.68 -6.74 13.35
N ASN A 363 -21.88 -5.65 12.61
CA ASN A 363 -23.08 -5.43 11.81
C ASN A 363 -23.24 -6.43 10.66
N LEU A 364 -22.15 -7.06 10.19
CA LEU A 364 -22.20 -8.09 9.15
C LEU A 364 -22.92 -9.38 9.59
N THR A 365 -22.95 -9.66 10.90
CA THR A 365 -23.54 -10.89 11.45
C THR A 365 -24.83 -10.66 12.24
N ARG A 366 -25.22 -9.40 12.44
CA ARG A 366 -26.43 -9.04 13.20
C ARG A 366 -27.69 -9.20 12.36
N ARG A 367 -28.81 -9.35 13.05
CA ARG A 367 -30.14 -9.24 12.46
C ARG A 367 -30.71 -7.85 12.72
N TYR A 368 -31.41 -7.30 11.73
CA TYR A 368 -31.97 -5.95 11.79
C TYR A 368 -33.46 -5.97 11.55
N ALA A 369 -34.17 -5.07 12.23
CA ALA A 369 -35.56 -4.80 11.91
C ALA A 369 -35.68 -4.14 10.53
N PRO A 370 -36.84 -4.22 9.85
CA PRO A 370 -37.07 -3.47 8.62
C PRO A 370 -36.74 -1.99 8.81
N ALA A 371 -35.90 -1.45 7.92
CA ALA A 371 -35.43 -0.07 8.04
C ALA A 371 -36.57 0.92 7.75
N LYS A 372 -36.68 1.95 8.58
CA LYS A 372 -37.49 3.13 8.29
C LYS A 372 -36.76 3.96 7.24
N ILE A 373 -37.26 3.95 6.02
CA ILE A 373 -36.66 4.67 4.89
C ILE A 373 -36.59 6.17 5.18
N ILE A 374 -35.38 6.72 5.11
CA ILE A 374 -35.08 8.15 5.19
C ILE A 374 -34.97 8.73 3.78
N ARG A 375 -34.32 7.99 2.88
CA ARG A 375 -34.14 8.37 1.48
C ARG A 375 -34.27 7.13 0.59
N ALA A 376 -34.92 7.31 -0.56
CA ALA A 376 -34.88 6.36 -1.66
C ALA A 376 -34.77 7.13 -2.98
N ASP A 377 -33.97 6.60 -3.91
CA ASP A 377 -33.77 7.17 -5.24
C ASP A 377 -33.71 6.03 -6.28
N GLY A 378 -34.66 6.01 -7.21
CA GLY A 378 -34.65 5.12 -8.40
C GLY A 378 -34.10 5.80 -9.65
N PHE A 379 -33.38 6.93 -9.48
CA PHE A 379 -32.66 7.69 -10.51
C PHE A 379 -33.40 8.06 -11.81
N SER A 380 -34.73 8.01 -11.83
CA SER A 380 -35.56 8.37 -12.97
C SER A 380 -35.53 9.87 -13.32
N ASN A 381 -35.08 10.71 -12.39
CA ASN A 381 -34.99 12.17 -12.55
C ASN A 381 -33.67 12.65 -13.19
N GLY A 382 -32.86 11.73 -13.72
CA GLY A 382 -31.60 12.07 -14.37
C GLY A 382 -30.42 12.25 -13.42
N ILE A 383 -29.29 12.66 -13.98
CA ILE A 383 -27.97 12.66 -13.32
C ILE A 383 -27.85 13.73 -12.21
N ASP A 384 -28.58 14.84 -12.31
CA ASP A 384 -28.41 16.02 -11.46
C ASP A 384 -28.76 15.81 -9.98
N THR A 385 -29.40 14.68 -9.66
CA THR A 385 -29.77 14.35 -8.27
C THR A 385 -28.58 13.88 -7.44
N TRP A 386 -27.48 13.48 -8.08
CA TRP A 386 -26.26 12.98 -7.44
C TRP A 386 -25.04 13.71 -8.02
N GLY A 387 -24.07 14.03 -7.17
CA GLY A 387 -22.80 14.54 -7.64
C GLY A 387 -21.99 13.42 -8.31
N HIS A 388 -21.01 13.79 -9.12
CA HIS A 388 -20.07 12.83 -9.71
C HIS A 388 -18.64 13.38 -9.69
N TRP A 389 -17.66 12.49 -9.56
CA TRP A 389 -16.24 12.85 -9.50
C TRP A 389 -15.37 11.84 -10.26
N GLN A 390 -14.38 12.36 -10.96
CA GLN A 390 -13.26 11.62 -11.56
C GLN A 390 -12.00 12.50 -11.50
N ARG A 391 -10.81 11.91 -11.66
CA ARG A 391 -9.55 12.69 -11.75
C ARG A 391 -9.54 13.57 -13.00
N ASP A 392 -8.78 14.67 -12.96
CA ASP A 392 -8.66 15.62 -14.08
C ASP A 392 -8.15 14.98 -15.38
N ASN A 393 -7.35 13.92 -15.27
CA ASN A 393 -6.82 13.17 -16.41
C ASN A 393 -7.73 12.00 -16.87
N SER A 394 -8.88 11.81 -16.22
CA SER A 394 -9.87 10.80 -16.58
C SER A 394 -10.94 11.42 -17.49
N ALA A 395 -11.20 10.78 -18.63
CA ALA A 395 -12.21 11.21 -19.60
C ALA A 395 -13.43 10.26 -19.66
N GLY A 396 -13.68 9.51 -18.59
CA GLY A 396 -14.86 8.65 -18.50
C GLY A 396 -16.16 9.45 -18.43
N VAL A 397 -17.28 8.80 -18.75
CA VAL A 397 -18.60 9.44 -18.88
C VAL A 397 -19.52 9.02 -17.74
N PHE A 398 -20.18 10.02 -17.14
CA PHE A 398 -21.31 9.85 -16.24
C PHE A 398 -22.60 10.23 -16.98
N ALA A 399 -23.63 9.41 -16.87
CA ALA A 399 -24.95 9.72 -17.42
C ALA A 399 -26.07 9.10 -16.59
N ALA A 400 -27.31 9.41 -16.95
CA ALA A 400 -28.48 8.61 -16.57
C ALA A 400 -28.99 7.84 -17.80
N ASP A 401 -29.52 6.63 -17.60
CA ASP A 401 -30.21 5.86 -18.64
C ASP A 401 -31.68 5.68 -18.26
N ALA A 402 -32.57 6.33 -19.02
CA ALA A 402 -34.01 6.30 -18.76
C ALA A 402 -34.69 4.97 -19.13
N ARG A 403 -33.98 4.04 -19.76
CA ARG A 403 -34.53 2.74 -20.22
C ARG A 403 -34.06 1.59 -19.35
N VAL A 404 -32.85 1.68 -18.83
CA VAL A 404 -32.25 0.66 -17.97
C VAL A 404 -32.58 0.97 -16.51
N GLY A 405 -33.09 -0.02 -15.79
CA GLY A 405 -33.28 0.03 -14.35
C GLY A 405 -33.61 -1.37 -13.82
N HIS A 406 -33.69 -1.51 -12.51
CA HIS A 406 -33.88 -2.78 -11.83
C HIS A 406 -35.37 -3.07 -11.59
N HIS A 407 -36.07 -2.27 -10.78
CA HIS A 407 -37.53 -2.40 -10.61
C HIS A 407 -38.34 -1.59 -11.63
N ALA A 408 -37.84 -0.43 -12.04
CA ALA A 408 -38.50 0.48 -13.00
C ALA A 408 -37.45 1.13 -13.90
N PRO A 409 -37.82 1.72 -15.07
CA PRO A 409 -36.86 2.40 -15.93
C PRO A 409 -36.24 3.64 -15.25
N GLY A 410 -34.92 3.77 -15.35
CA GLY A 410 -34.13 4.84 -14.73
C GLY A 410 -32.93 4.28 -14.00
N SER A 411 -31.72 4.74 -14.33
CA SER A 411 -30.50 4.36 -13.61
C SER A 411 -29.42 5.42 -13.80
N LEU A 412 -28.46 5.47 -12.88
CA LEU A 412 -27.19 6.15 -13.11
C LEU A 412 -26.20 5.19 -13.77
N VAL A 413 -25.35 5.69 -14.66
CA VAL A 413 -24.36 4.88 -15.37
C VAL A 413 -22.99 5.53 -15.42
N ILE A 414 -21.97 4.73 -15.15
CA ILE A 414 -20.55 5.05 -15.36
C ILE A 414 -20.07 4.27 -16.58
N ARG A 415 -19.43 4.97 -17.53
CA ARG A 415 -18.73 4.40 -18.69
C ARG A 415 -17.25 4.77 -18.63
N PRO A 416 -16.34 3.81 -18.40
CA PRO A 416 -14.96 4.11 -18.04
C PRO A 416 -14.03 4.25 -19.26
N GLU A 417 -14.54 4.19 -20.49
CA GLU A 417 -13.76 4.45 -21.69
C GLU A 417 -13.08 5.82 -21.59
N GLY A 418 -11.76 5.87 -21.77
CA GLY A 418 -10.97 7.10 -21.63
C GLY A 418 -10.63 7.49 -20.19
N SER A 419 -11.05 6.73 -19.17
CA SER A 419 -10.74 7.04 -17.76
C SER A 419 -9.27 6.82 -17.37
N GLY A 420 -8.49 6.13 -18.21
CA GLY A 420 -7.14 5.70 -17.84
C GLY A 420 -7.11 4.75 -16.65
N LYS A 421 -8.18 3.95 -16.47
CA LYS A 421 -8.38 3.04 -15.32
C LYS A 421 -8.48 3.75 -13.97
N GLN A 422 -8.67 5.06 -13.97
CA GLN A 422 -8.79 5.86 -12.74
C GLN A 422 -10.14 5.63 -12.04
N PRO A 423 -10.24 5.91 -10.73
CA PRO A 423 -11.49 5.88 -10.01
C PRO A 423 -12.53 6.88 -10.55
N MET A 424 -13.77 6.43 -10.68
CA MET A 424 -14.95 7.23 -11.03
C MET A 424 -16.07 6.95 -10.03
N CYS A 425 -16.78 7.97 -9.54
CA CYS A 425 -17.91 7.74 -8.64
C CYS A 425 -19.06 8.74 -8.80
N PHE A 426 -20.28 8.25 -8.58
CA PHE A 426 -21.38 9.10 -8.13
C PHE A 426 -21.33 9.24 -6.61
N TYR A 427 -21.79 10.36 -6.09
CA TYR A 427 -21.85 10.60 -4.65
C TYR A 427 -23.05 11.40 -4.19
N ASN A 428 -23.44 11.20 -2.93
CA ASN A 428 -24.41 12.04 -2.23
C ASN A 428 -24.17 12.06 -0.71
N ASN A 429 -24.73 13.07 -0.04
CA ASN A 429 -24.57 13.33 1.39
C ASN A 429 -25.91 13.23 2.11
N PHE A 430 -25.94 12.49 3.23
CA PHE A 430 -27.12 12.36 4.07
C PHE A 430 -26.80 12.62 5.53
N PRO A 431 -27.55 13.48 6.23
CA PRO A 431 -27.35 13.71 7.65
C PRO A 431 -27.67 12.45 8.45
N VAL A 432 -26.84 12.15 9.45
CA VAL A 432 -27.01 11.00 10.33
C VAL A 432 -26.73 11.34 11.78
N VAL A 433 -27.15 10.46 12.68
CA VAL A 433 -26.91 10.58 14.12
C VAL A 433 -25.89 9.53 14.55
N ALA A 434 -24.86 9.97 15.25
CA ALA A 434 -23.84 9.10 15.83
C ALA A 434 -24.47 8.00 16.70
N GLY A 435 -23.95 6.77 16.60
CA GLY A 435 -24.37 5.62 17.41
C GLY A 435 -25.71 4.98 17.01
N LYS A 436 -26.49 5.58 16.09
CA LYS A 436 -27.66 4.92 15.51
C LYS A 436 -27.26 3.88 14.45
N TYR A 437 -28.20 3.02 14.05
CA TYR A 437 -27.98 2.03 13.00
C TYR A 437 -28.67 2.46 11.72
N TYR A 438 -27.95 2.33 10.61
CA TYR A 438 -28.46 2.64 9.29
C TYR A 438 -28.26 1.46 8.36
N GLU A 439 -29.25 1.20 7.53
CA GLU A 439 -29.14 0.35 6.36
C GLU A 439 -28.90 1.23 5.12
N VAL A 440 -27.87 0.90 4.35
CA VAL A 440 -27.59 1.48 3.05
C VAL A 440 -27.69 0.37 2.01
N GLY A 441 -28.49 0.56 0.98
CA GLY A 441 -28.65 -0.41 -0.11
C GLY A 441 -28.66 0.26 -1.47
N VAL A 442 -28.15 -0.42 -2.49
CA VAL A 442 -28.24 -0.01 -3.89
C VAL A 442 -28.15 -1.25 -4.77
N TRP A 443 -28.83 -1.24 -5.90
CA TRP A 443 -28.68 -2.26 -6.93
C TRP A 443 -27.65 -1.83 -7.96
N THR A 444 -26.84 -2.77 -8.43
CA THR A 444 -25.88 -2.51 -9.51
C THR A 444 -25.93 -3.60 -10.56
N ARG A 445 -25.64 -3.23 -11.82
CA ARG A 445 -25.46 -4.16 -12.94
C ARG A 445 -24.20 -3.80 -13.71
N LEU A 446 -23.46 -4.83 -14.11
CA LEU A 446 -22.20 -4.71 -14.83
C LEU A 446 -22.40 -5.22 -16.25
N ASP A 447 -22.24 -4.34 -17.24
CA ASP A 447 -22.35 -4.71 -18.65
C ASP A 447 -20.97 -4.68 -19.29
N HIS A 448 -20.43 -5.86 -19.63
CA HIS A 448 -19.09 -6.01 -20.24
C HIS A 448 -17.97 -5.36 -19.42
N PHE A 449 -18.16 -5.21 -18.11
CA PHE A 449 -17.16 -4.66 -17.22
C PHE A 449 -16.01 -5.67 -17.00
N PRO A 450 -14.74 -5.24 -16.99
CA PRO A 450 -13.61 -6.16 -16.81
C PRO A 450 -13.67 -6.90 -15.47
N VAL A 451 -13.29 -8.18 -15.49
CA VAL A 451 -13.27 -9.04 -14.28
C VAL A 451 -12.26 -8.55 -13.24
N ASP A 452 -11.18 -7.89 -13.68
CA ASP A 452 -10.20 -7.21 -12.81
C ASP A 452 -10.62 -5.80 -12.39
N GLY A 453 -11.74 -5.31 -12.94
CA GLY A 453 -12.35 -4.04 -12.55
C GLY A 453 -12.96 -4.13 -11.16
N GLN A 454 -13.01 -2.99 -10.47
CA GLN A 454 -13.55 -2.90 -9.13
C GLN A 454 -14.81 -2.03 -9.12
N VAL A 455 -15.92 -2.59 -8.63
CA VAL A 455 -17.18 -1.87 -8.44
C VAL A 455 -17.61 -2.02 -7.00
N MET A 456 -18.00 -0.93 -6.35
CA MET A 456 -18.29 -0.94 -4.92
C MET A 456 -19.23 0.18 -4.48
N LEU A 457 -20.01 -0.11 -3.45
CA LEU A 457 -20.68 0.87 -2.59
C LEU A 457 -19.71 1.24 -1.46
N GLU A 458 -19.35 2.52 -1.32
CA GLU A 458 -18.58 3.02 -0.18
C GLU A 458 -19.46 3.94 0.68
N VAL A 459 -19.43 3.73 1.98
CA VAL A 459 -20.07 4.57 2.99
C VAL A 459 -18.96 5.26 3.76
N LYS A 460 -18.77 6.57 3.53
CA LYS A 460 -17.78 7.43 4.20
C LYS A 460 -18.49 8.45 5.10
N TYR A 461 -17.74 9.22 5.88
CA TYR A 461 -18.31 10.19 6.83
C TYR A 461 -17.65 11.56 6.72
N GLN A 462 -18.45 12.62 6.93
CA GLN A 462 -17.94 13.99 7.10
C GLN A 462 -18.54 14.64 8.35
N ALA A 463 -17.77 15.48 9.03
CA ALA A 463 -18.24 16.35 10.09
C ALA A 463 -18.20 17.81 9.62
N GLY A 464 -19.36 18.37 9.25
CA GLY A 464 -19.40 19.57 8.42
C GLY A 464 -18.74 19.29 7.06
N ASP A 465 -17.74 20.09 6.69
CA ASP A 465 -16.99 19.93 5.43
C ASP A 465 -15.70 19.09 5.58
N GLU A 466 -15.38 18.63 6.79
CA GLU A 466 -14.18 17.85 7.06
C GLU A 466 -14.45 16.36 6.88
N TRP A 467 -13.60 15.70 6.10
CA TRP A 467 -13.62 14.25 5.98
C TRP A 467 -13.18 13.61 7.29
N LEU A 468 -13.95 12.63 7.76
CA LEU A 468 -13.45 11.73 8.78
C LEU A 468 -12.48 10.73 8.14
N ASP A 469 -11.59 10.21 8.97
CA ASP A 469 -10.59 9.21 8.60
C ASP A 469 -11.22 8.03 7.85
N GLU A 470 -10.55 7.52 6.81
CA GLU A 470 -11.06 6.41 6.00
C GLU A 470 -11.27 5.11 6.80
N THR A 471 -10.68 5.00 7.99
CA THR A 471 -10.94 3.91 8.95
C THR A 471 -12.40 3.79 9.38
N TYR A 472 -13.16 4.88 9.28
CA TYR A 472 -14.60 4.85 9.57
C TYR A 472 -15.41 4.27 8.40
N ALA A 473 -14.84 4.19 7.20
CA ALA A 473 -15.56 3.82 6.00
C ALA A 473 -15.93 2.33 5.94
N VAL A 474 -17.05 2.04 5.28
CA VAL A 474 -17.48 0.67 4.96
C VAL A 474 -17.58 0.53 3.45
N THR A 475 -16.95 -0.50 2.89
CA THR A 475 -16.97 -0.80 1.46
C THR A 475 -17.61 -2.15 1.20
N VAL A 476 -18.57 -2.18 0.30
CA VAL A 476 -19.26 -3.40 -0.17
C VAL A 476 -18.93 -3.58 -1.65
N PRO A 477 -18.04 -4.52 -2.01
CA PRO A 477 -17.72 -4.79 -3.41
C PRO A 477 -18.86 -5.52 -4.11
N ALA A 478 -19.05 -5.24 -5.40
CA ALA A 478 -19.86 -6.05 -6.30
C ALA A 478 -19.08 -7.27 -6.78
N ASP A 479 -19.79 -8.33 -7.12
CA ASP A 479 -19.23 -9.46 -7.86
C ASP A 479 -19.02 -9.05 -9.33
N ALA A 480 -17.76 -8.83 -9.71
CA ALA A 480 -17.39 -8.44 -11.07
C ALA A 480 -17.68 -9.52 -12.12
N ALA A 481 -17.80 -10.80 -11.72
CA ALA A 481 -18.16 -11.88 -12.63
C ALA A 481 -19.67 -11.91 -12.92
N ARG A 482 -20.47 -11.23 -12.10
CA ARG A 482 -21.93 -11.21 -12.20
C ARG A 482 -22.41 -10.05 -13.08
N GLN A 483 -23.06 -10.39 -14.18
CA GLN A 483 -23.53 -9.42 -15.19
C GLN A 483 -25.02 -9.04 -15.01
N ASP A 484 -25.78 -9.75 -14.17
CA ASP A 484 -27.15 -9.38 -13.81
C ASP A 484 -27.20 -8.44 -12.59
N TRP A 485 -28.38 -7.90 -12.29
CA TRP A 485 -28.58 -7.00 -11.16
C TRP A 485 -28.26 -7.69 -9.83
N GLN A 486 -27.46 -7.00 -9.00
CA GLN A 486 -27.06 -7.46 -7.68
C GLN A 486 -27.23 -6.34 -6.65
N GLU A 487 -27.68 -6.71 -5.44
CA GLU A 487 -27.86 -5.76 -4.34
C GLU A 487 -26.55 -5.63 -3.55
N LEU A 488 -26.03 -4.42 -3.44
CA LEU A 488 -24.97 -4.08 -2.49
C LEU A 488 -25.62 -3.46 -1.26
N LYS A 489 -25.33 -4.03 -0.08
CA LYS A 489 -25.98 -3.63 1.17
C LYS A 489 -24.98 -3.57 2.32
N ALA A 490 -25.05 -2.49 3.09
CA ALA A 490 -24.27 -2.27 4.29
C ALA A 490 -25.16 -1.92 5.47
N TYR A 491 -24.83 -2.45 6.65
CA TYR A 491 -25.35 -1.98 7.92
C TYR A 491 -24.25 -1.23 8.65
N VAL A 492 -24.47 0.05 8.92
CA VAL A 492 -23.43 0.95 9.44
C VAL A 492 -23.88 1.62 10.74
N THR A 493 -22.91 1.87 11.60
CA THR A 493 -23.06 2.65 12.82
C THR A 493 -22.19 3.90 12.66
N PRO A 494 -22.76 5.10 12.49
CA PRO A 494 -21.98 6.31 12.37
C PRO A 494 -21.15 6.56 13.62
N PRO A 495 -19.89 6.99 13.46
CA PRO A 495 -18.95 7.12 14.58
C PRO A 495 -19.39 8.18 15.58
N ALA A 496 -19.06 7.96 16.85
CA ALA A 496 -19.13 8.99 17.88
C ALA A 496 -18.06 10.06 17.60
N ILE A 497 -18.51 11.29 17.28
CA ILE A 497 -17.68 12.40 16.80
C ILE A 497 -16.93 13.08 17.95
N SER A 498 -16.16 12.33 18.75
CA SER A 498 -15.21 12.95 19.67
C SER A 498 -14.14 13.77 18.93
N VAL A 499 -14.05 13.64 17.60
CA VAL A 499 -13.01 14.21 16.73
C VAL A 499 -13.32 15.65 16.26
N VAL A 500 -14.59 16.06 16.17
CA VAL A 500 -14.98 17.44 15.80
C VAL A 500 -16.23 17.89 16.57
N PRO A 501 -16.08 18.46 17.78
CA PRO A 501 -17.21 18.83 18.63
C PRO A 501 -18.15 19.84 17.94
N GLY A 502 -19.45 19.53 17.93
CA GLY A 502 -20.51 20.47 17.53
C GLY A 502 -20.82 20.56 16.03
N LYS A 503 -20.16 19.78 15.15
CA LYS A 503 -20.49 19.74 13.72
C LYS A 503 -21.48 18.62 13.40
N PRO A 504 -22.41 18.82 12.44
CA PRO A 504 -23.34 17.77 12.01
C PRO A 504 -22.58 16.64 11.29
N LEU A 505 -22.95 15.39 11.59
CA LEU A 505 -22.42 14.21 10.91
C LEU A 505 -23.21 13.93 9.64
N THR A 506 -22.51 13.67 8.56
CA THR A 506 -23.10 13.16 7.32
C THR A 506 -22.47 11.84 6.93
N ILE A 507 -23.29 10.95 6.39
CA ILE A 507 -22.80 9.85 5.56
C ILE A 507 -22.61 10.40 4.14
N ARG A 508 -21.44 10.15 3.59
CA ARG A 508 -21.12 10.30 2.17
C ARG A 508 -21.23 8.92 1.51
N ILE A 509 -22.19 8.76 0.61
CA ILE A 509 -22.30 7.55 -0.20
C ILE A 509 -21.50 7.74 -1.49
N HIS A 510 -20.63 6.80 -1.82
CA HIS A 510 -20.03 6.70 -3.15
C HIS A 510 -20.49 5.42 -3.86
N LEU A 511 -20.91 5.57 -5.11
CA LEU A 511 -21.18 4.48 -6.04
C LEU A 511 -20.03 4.48 -7.04
N ARG A 512 -19.06 3.58 -6.85
CA ARG A 512 -17.73 3.71 -7.44
C ARG A 512 -17.43 2.60 -8.45
N GLY A 513 -16.85 2.98 -9.58
CA GLY A 513 -16.15 2.09 -10.52
C GLY A 513 -14.66 2.46 -10.60
N ASN A 514 -13.79 1.47 -10.70
CA ASN A 514 -12.34 1.65 -10.72
C ASN A 514 -11.64 0.54 -11.53
N ASN A 515 -10.40 0.77 -11.96
CA ASN A 515 -9.58 -0.17 -12.72
C ASN A 515 -10.25 -0.74 -13.99
N ALA A 516 -11.06 0.05 -14.68
CA ALA A 516 -11.71 -0.36 -15.92
C ALA A 516 -11.41 0.61 -17.06
N ALA A 517 -11.32 0.07 -18.28
CA ALA A 517 -11.07 0.86 -19.50
C ALA A 517 -12.19 0.71 -20.54
N ALA A 518 -13.20 -0.13 -20.26
CA ALA A 518 -14.36 -0.39 -21.11
C ALA A 518 -15.53 -0.91 -20.26
N GLY A 519 -16.73 -0.94 -20.84
CA GLY A 519 -17.94 -1.51 -20.25
C GLY A 519 -18.82 -0.46 -19.59
N ALA A 520 -19.80 -0.88 -18.80
CA ALA A 520 -20.66 0.03 -18.06
C ALA A 520 -21.03 -0.51 -16.68
N VAL A 521 -21.18 0.41 -15.74
CA VAL A 521 -21.70 0.13 -14.38
C VAL A 521 -22.98 0.93 -14.19
N PHE A 522 -24.09 0.23 -14.02
CA PHE A 522 -25.39 0.81 -13.73
C PHE A 522 -25.67 0.76 -12.24
N TRP A 523 -26.39 1.77 -11.74
CA TRP A 523 -26.84 1.88 -10.36
C TRP A 523 -28.32 2.23 -10.33
N ASP A 524 -29.09 1.55 -9.48
CA ASP A 524 -30.52 1.79 -9.30
C ASP A 524 -31.01 1.47 -7.88
N ASP A 525 -32.22 1.91 -7.55
CA ASP A 525 -32.94 1.60 -6.32
C ASP A 525 -32.12 1.85 -5.04
N PHE A 526 -31.46 3.01 -4.97
CA PHE A 526 -30.75 3.41 -3.76
C PHE A 526 -31.73 3.59 -2.60
N ARG A 527 -31.34 3.09 -1.42
CA ARG A 527 -32.06 3.31 -0.16
C ARG A 527 -31.12 3.59 1.00
N LEU A 528 -31.53 4.52 1.84
CA LEU A 528 -30.98 4.78 3.16
C LEU A 528 -32.13 4.74 4.16
N GLY A 529 -32.01 3.91 5.20
CA GLY A 529 -33.01 3.83 6.26
C GLY A 529 -32.40 3.71 7.65
N GLU A 530 -33.10 4.23 8.66
CA GLU A 530 -32.76 4.00 10.07
C GLU A 530 -33.30 2.63 10.49
N THR A 531 -32.51 1.84 11.22
CA THR A 531 -32.91 0.52 11.70
C THR A 531 -32.49 0.31 13.16
N THR A 532 -32.85 -0.83 13.74
CA THR A 532 -32.45 -1.28 15.07
C THR A 532 -31.96 -2.73 15.00
N VAL A 533 -31.00 -3.05 15.85
CA VAL A 533 -30.49 -4.43 16.02
C VAL A 533 -31.57 -5.25 16.72
N MET A 534 -31.90 -6.42 16.15
CA MET A 534 -32.80 -7.38 16.77
C MET A 534 -32.06 -8.25 17.80
N PRO A 535 -32.76 -8.76 18.83
CA PRO A 535 -32.19 -9.65 19.84
C PRO A 535 -31.52 -10.91 19.27
#